data_AF-A0A0S7Z3J7-F1
#
_entry.id   AF-A0A0S7Z3J7-F1
#
_cell.length_a   1.000
_cell.length_b   1.000
_cell.length_c   1.000
_cell.angle_alpha   90.00
_cell.angle_beta   90.00
_cell.angle_gamma   90.00
#
_symmetry.space_group_name_H-M   'P 1'
#
loop_
_entity.id
_entity.type
_entity.pdbx_description
1 polymer ?
#
loop_
_entity_poly.entity_id
_entity_poly.type
_entity_poly.pdbx_seq_one_letter_code
_entity_poly.pdbx_strand_id
1 'polypeptide(L)'
;MKRSVQLIVTALLIVFLIFTFYAIFNVGNPRSFLRLIVSDPSYDTAITLSLAVTTGLLAMVLYAGRMQAQSPIKHLLEINTDYIRELHKEGKSDEYIAESFLKEMGSKRGFVHSLAKRKVLKYLSKL
;
A
#
# COMPACT_ATOMS: atom_id res chain seq x y z
N MET A 1 -5.13 -2.52 -7.02
CA MET A 1 -6.25 -1.56 -7.12
C MET A 1 -6.56 -1.30 -8.60
N LYS A 2 -7.84 -1.10 -8.98
CA LYS A 2 -8.18 -0.72 -10.38
C LYS A 2 -7.59 0.67 -10.70
N ARG A 3 -7.15 0.88 -11.94
CA ARG A 3 -6.51 2.15 -12.38
C ARG A 3 -7.40 3.37 -12.11
N SER A 4 -8.70 3.29 -12.39
CA SER A 4 -9.64 4.40 -12.14
C SER A 4 -9.73 4.78 -10.66
N VAL A 5 -9.77 3.78 -9.76
CA VAL A 5 -9.80 4.02 -8.31
C VAL A 5 -8.49 4.67 -7.86
N GLN A 6 -7.35 4.20 -8.38
CA GLN A 6 -6.05 4.80 -8.07
C GLN A 6 -5.98 6.28 -8.49
N LEU A 7 -6.52 6.63 -9.66
CA LEU A 7 -6.59 8.03 -10.11
C LEU A 7 -7.47 8.88 -9.19
N ILE A 8 -8.65 8.38 -8.82
CA ILE A 8 -9.57 9.09 -7.91
C ILE A 8 -8.91 9.33 -6.56
N VAL A 9 -8.32 8.30 -5.94
CA VAL A 9 -7.65 8.43 -4.64
C VAL A 9 -6.42 9.34 -4.74
N THR A 10 -5.71 9.33 -5.87
CA THR A 10 -4.58 10.24 -6.11
C THR A 10 -5.05 11.70 -6.21
N ALA A 11 -6.13 11.96 -6.96
CA ALA A 11 -6.70 13.30 -7.06
C ALA A 11 -7.17 13.81 -5.69
N LEU A 12 -7.89 12.97 -4.93
CA LEU A 12 -8.30 13.29 -3.57
C LEU A 12 -7.10 13.58 -2.67
N LEU A 13 -6.06 12.74 -2.71
CA LEU A 13 -4.85 12.97 -1.92
C LEU A 13 -4.22 14.33 -2.23
N ILE A 14 -4.11 14.70 -3.50
CA ILE A 14 -3.54 16.01 -3.90
C ILE A 14 -4.38 17.16 -3.34
N VAL A 15 -5.70 17.09 -3.48
CA VAL A 15 -6.62 18.11 -2.95
C VAL A 15 -6.49 18.23 -1.43
N PHE A 16 -6.51 17.11 -0.71
CA PHE A 16 -6.35 17.09 0.74
C PHE A 16 -4.96 17.56 1.18
N LEU A 17 -3.90 17.27 0.43
CA LEU A 17 -2.55 17.78 0.70
C LEU A 17 -2.51 19.30 0.61
N ILE A 18 -3.12 19.90 -0.42
CA ILE A 18 -3.17 21.36 -0.58
C ILE A 18 -3.87 21.98 0.63
N PHE A 19 -5.03 21.46 1.03
CA PHE A 19 -5.77 21.96 2.20
C PHE A 19 -5.02 21.74 3.51
N THR A 20 -4.41 20.56 3.69
CA THR A 20 -3.63 20.24 4.89
C THR A 20 -2.43 21.18 5.01
N PHE A 21 -1.69 21.39 3.91
CA PHE A 21 -0.55 22.29 3.89
C PHE A 21 -0.98 23.71 4.22
N TYR A 22 -2.03 24.23 3.56
CA TYR A 22 -2.57 25.54 3.87
C TYR A 22 -2.96 25.66 5.35
N ALA A 23 -3.68 24.67 5.88
CA ALA A 23 -4.16 24.67 7.26
C ALA A 23 -3.00 24.71 8.26
N ILE A 24 -1.96 23.88 8.08
CA ILE A 24 -0.76 23.85 8.94
C ILE A 24 -0.13 25.25 9.09
N PHE A 25 -0.01 26.00 7.99
CA PHE A 25 0.60 27.34 8.02
C PHE A 25 -0.36 28.46 8.44
N ASN A 26 -1.66 28.16 8.61
CA ASN A 26 -2.69 29.15 8.93
C ASN A 26 -3.47 28.84 10.21
N VAL A 27 -3.04 27.85 11.01
CA VAL A 27 -3.68 27.52 12.29
C VAL A 27 -3.69 28.73 13.21
N GLY A 28 -4.87 29.08 13.71
CA GLY A 28 -5.05 30.18 14.65
C GLY A 28 -4.97 31.57 14.01
N ASN A 29 -4.83 31.65 12.69
CA ASN A 29 -4.82 32.93 11.98
C ASN A 29 -6.26 33.45 11.81
N PRO A 30 -6.63 34.59 12.46
CA PRO A 30 -7.98 35.15 12.36
C PRO A 30 -8.31 35.71 10.97
N ARG A 31 -7.31 35.84 10.08
CA ARG A 31 -7.49 36.28 8.68
C ARG A 31 -7.35 35.12 7.67
N SER A 32 -7.42 33.87 8.12
CA SER A 32 -7.36 32.71 7.23
C SER A 32 -8.61 32.57 6.36
N PHE A 33 -8.47 31.95 5.19
CA PHE A 33 -9.61 31.58 4.34
C PHE A 33 -10.55 30.56 5.01
N LEU A 34 -10.06 29.83 6.02
CA LEU A 34 -10.91 28.97 6.85
C LEU A 34 -12.03 29.76 7.53
N ARG A 35 -11.87 31.08 7.74
CA ARG A 35 -12.91 31.95 8.31
C ARG A 35 -14.18 32.04 7.45
N LEU A 36 -14.09 31.71 6.16
CA LEU A 36 -15.26 31.66 5.27
C LEU A 36 -16.20 30.50 5.63
N ILE A 37 -15.71 29.50 6.35
CA ILE A 37 -16.44 28.27 6.69
C ILE A 37 -16.58 28.13 8.22
N VAL A 38 -15.52 28.40 8.96
CA VAL A 38 -15.47 28.30 10.42
C VAL A 38 -14.99 29.62 10.99
N SER A 39 -15.85 30.35 11.68
CA SER A 39 -15.51 31.70 12.18
C SER A 39 -14.51 31.66 13.33
N ASP A 40 -14.63 30.70 14.26
CA ASP A 40 -13.80 30.63 15.47
C ASP A 40 -12.45 29.92 15.22
N PRO A 41 -11.28 30.58 15.42
CA PRO A 41 -9.96 30.00 15.19
C PRO A 41 -9.59 28.86 16.15
N SER A 42 -10.32 28.69 17.26
CA SER A 42 -10.07 27.62 18.23
C SER A 42 -10.16 26.21 17.61
N TYR A 43 -10.97 26.06 16.56
CA TYR A 43 -11.17 24.79 15.85
C TYR A 43 -10.06 24.46 14.84
N ASP A 44 -9.16 25.39 14.54
CA ASP A 44 -8.17 25.25 13.46
C ASP A 44 -7.23 24.07 13.69
N THR A 45 -6.84 23.86 14.94
CA THR A 45 -6.01 22.73 15.33
C THR A 45 -6.71 21.40 15.06
N ALA A 46 -8.00 21.30 15.41
CA ALA A 46 -8.79 20.08 15.20
C ALA A 46 -9.03 19.82 13.71
N ILE A 47 -9.31 20.87 12.94
CA ILE A 47 -9.48 20.79 11.48
C ILE A 47 -8.18 20.33 10.82
N THR A 48 -7.05 20.95 11.19
CA THR A 48 -5.73 20.62 10.65
C THR A 48 -5.34 19.19 10.97
N LEU A 49 -5.56 18.73 12.20
CA LEU A 49 -5.30 17.36 12.60
C LEU A 49 -6.17 16.38 11.80
N SER A 50 -7.45 16.69 11.63
CA SER A 50 -8.38 15.85 10.85
C SER A 50 -7.97 15.74 9.38
N LEU A 51 -7.55 16.86 8.77
CA LEU A 51 -7.03 16.89 7.40
C LEU A 51 -5.73 16.09 7.27
N ALA A 52 -4.80 16.23 8.22
CA ALA A 52 -3.54 15.49 8.24
C ALA A 52 -3.75 13.97 8.37
N VAL A 53 -4.63 13.54 9.30
CA VAL A 53 -4.99 12.13 9.48
C VAL A 53 -5.62 11.57 8.21
N THR A 54 -6.57 12.30 7.62
CA THR A 54 -7.24 11.88 6.38
C THR A 54 -6.24 11.75 5.22
N THR A 55 -5.34 12.72 5.08
CA THR A 55 -4.26 12.70 4.10
C THR A 55 -3.35 11.48 4.29
N GLY A 56 -2.95 11.20 5.53
CA GLY A 56 -2.14 10.03 5.87
C GLY A 56 -2.84 8.71 5.53
N LEU A 57 -4.14 8.59 5.80
CA LEU A 57 -4.96 7.43 5.42
C LEU A 57 -5.04 7.25 3.91
N LEU A 58 -5.26 8.32 3.15
CA LEU A 58 -5.28 8.26 1.68
C LEU A 58 -3.93 7.83 1.11
N ALA A 59 -2.84 8.35 1.66
CA ALA A 59 -1.48 7.95 1.28
C ALA A 59 -1.21 6.46 1.58
N MET A 60 -1.63 5.97 2.75
CA MET A 60 -1.51 4.55 3.11
C MET A 60 -2.30 3.65 2.15
N VAL A 61 -3.53 4.02 1.79
CA VAL A 61 -4.35 3.25 0.83
C VAL A 61 -3.67 3.18 -0.54
N LEU A 62 -3.12 4.30 -1.04
CA LEU A 62 -2.38 4.32 -2.29
C LEU A 62 -1.11 3.47 -2.24
N TYR A 63 -0.34 3.57 -1.15
CA TYR A 63 0.88 2.80 -0.97
C TYR A 63 0.60 1.30 -0.93
N ALA A 64 -0.38 0.87 -0.13
CA ALA A 64 -0.82 -0.53 -0.05
C ALA A 64 -1.28 -1.05 -1.43
N GLY A 65 -2.02 -0.23 -2.18
CA GLY A 65 -2.46 -0.56 -3.53
C GLY A 65 -1.31 -0.75 -4.52
N ARG A 66 -0.24 0.05 -4.42
CA ARG A 66 0.97 -0.04 -5.27
C ARG A 66 1.84 -1.25 -4.91
N MET A 67 2.05 -1.53 -3.63
CA MET A 67 2.79 -2.72 -3.19
C MET A 67 2.13 -4.04 -3.63
N GLN A 68 0.81 -4.05 -3.81
CA GLN A 68 0.12 -5.21 -4.35
C GLN A 68 0.41 -5.42 -5.86
N ALA A 69 0.65 -4.35 -6.61
CA ALA A 69 0.92 -4.40 -8.05
C ALA A 69 2.38 -4.74 -8.35
N GLN A 70 3.32 -4.25 -7.54
CA GLN A 70 4.76 -4.51 -7.66
C GLN A 70 5.22 -5.43 -6.52
N SER A 71 4.76 -6.68 -6.52
CA SER A 71 5.20 -7.65 -5.50
C SER A 71 6.63 -8.10 -5.80
N PRO A 72 7.65 -7.77 -4.99
CA PRO A 72 9.04 -8.19 -5.23
C PRO A 72 9.16 -9.72 -5.32
N ILE A 73 8.34 -10.43 -4.54
CA ILE A 73 8.19 -11.88 -4.59
C ILE A 73 7.85 -12.37 -6.00
N LYS A 74 6.97 -11.67 -6.73
CA LYS A 74 6.56 -12.08 -8.08
C LYS A 74 7.73 -11.97 -9.04
N HIS A 75 8.49 -10.88 -8.96
CA HIS A 75 9.67 -10.68 -9.79
C HIS A 75 10.76 -11.74 -9.52
N LEU A 76 10.98 -12.09 -8.26
CA LEU A 76 11.92 -13.16 -7.89
C LEU A 76 11.47 -14.53 -8.43
N LEU A 77 10.17 -14.84 -8.37
CA LEU A 77 9.62 -16.06 -8.97
C LEU A 77 9.74 -16.04 -10.49
N GLU A 78 9.53 -14.88 -11.13
CA GLU A 78 9.70 -14.71 -12.58
C GLU A 78 11.14 -15.03 -13.00
N ILE A 79 12.14 -14.48 -12.32
CA ILE A 79 13.56 -14.74 -12.61
C ILE A 79 13.93 -16.22 -12.41
N ASN A 80 13.28 -16.92 -11.48
CA ASN A 80 13.54 -18.32 -11.17
C ASN A 80 12.57 -19.30 -11.86
N THR A 81 11.85 -18.85 -12.90
CA THR A 81 10.79 -19.64 -13.54
C THR A 81 11.29 -20.97 -14.10
N ASP A 82 12.48 -21.01 -14.68
CA ASP A 82 13.02 -22.25 -15.27
C ASP A 82 13.38 -23.28 -14.20
N TYR A 83 13.94 -22.83 -13.07
CA TYR A 83 14.21 -23.70 -11.92
C TYR A 83 12.92 -24.24 -11.28
N ILE A 84 11.87 -23.40 -11.19
CA ILE A 84 10.54 -23.84 -10.71
C ILE A 84 9.97 -24.93 -11.64
N ARG A 85 10.10 -24.78 -12.96
CA ARG A 85 9.65 -25.78 -13.93
C ARG A 85 10.44 -27.09 -13.83
N GLU A 86 11.72 -27.03 -13.51
CA GLU A 86 12.53 -28.22 -13.24
C GLU A 86 12.02 -28.97 -12.00
N LEU A 87 11.76 -28.26 -10.91
CA LEU A 87 11.16 -28.84 -9.70
C LEU A 87 9.78 -29.46 -9.98
N HIS A 88 8.97 -28.87 -10.87
CA HIS A 88 7.70 -29.48 -11.31
C HIS A 88 7.93 -30.79 -12.08
N LYS A 89 8.94 -30.86 -12.95
CA LYS A 89 9.31 -32.09 -13.68
C LYS A 89 9.79 -33.18 -12.74
N GLU A 90 10.42 -32.82 -11.63
CA GLU A 90 10.79 -33.74 -10.55
C GLU A 90 9.60 -34.17 -9.65
N GLY A 91 8.39 -33.67 -9.93
CA GLY A 91 7.17 -34.02 -9.18
C GLY A 91 7.03 -33.30 -7.84
N LYS A 92 7.74 -32.18 -7.61
CA LYS A 92 7.56 -31.36 -6.41
C LYS A 92 6.24 -30.60 -6.48
N SER A 93 5.53 -30.51 -5.35
CA SER A 93 4.27 -29.77 -5.27
C SER A 93 4.49 -28.26 -5.12
N ASP A 94 3.51 -27.46 -5.55
CA ASP A 94 3.48 -26.01 -5.36
C ASP A 94 3.67 -25.62 -3.88
N GLU A 95 3.08 -26.38 -2.95
CA GLU A 95 3.27 -26.18 -1.51
C GLU A 95 4.73 -26.33 -1.09
N TYR A 96 5.42 -27.35 -1.61
CA TYR A 96 6.82 -27.59 -1.31
C TYR A 96 7.69 -26.46 -1.86
N ILE A 97 7.46 -26.07 -3.11
CA ILE A 97 8.22 -25.01 -3.79
C ILE A 97 7.99 -23.67 -3.11
N ALA A 98 6.75 -23.34 -2.76
CA ALA A 98 6.42 -22.12 -2.04
C ALA A 98 7.08 -22.06 -0.67
N GLU A 99 7.07 -23.16 0.09
CA GLU A 99 7.71 -23.24 1.41
C GLU A 99 9.23 -23.11 1.30
N SER A 100 9.86 -23.83 0.35
CA SER A 100 11.31 -23.79 0.13
C SER A 100 11.76 -22.40 -0.31
N PHE A 101 11.03 -21.77 -1.25
CA PHE A 101 11.32 -20.42 -1.72
C PHE A 101 11.24 -19.41 -0.57
N LEU A 102 10.18 -19.46 0.24
CA LEU A 102 10.03 -18.55 1.37
C LEU A 102 11.08 -18.78 2.46
N LYS A 103 11.49 -20.03 2.68
CA LYS A 103 12.55 -20.37 3.62
C LYS A 103 13.88 -19.75 3.19
N GLU A 104 14.23 -19.84 1.91
CA GLU A 104 15.46 -19.25 1.36
C GLU A 104 15.45 -17.72 1.45
N MET A 105 14.26 -17.11 1.30
CA MET A 105 14.05 -15.67 1.52
C MET A 105 14.11 -15.24 3.00
N GLY A 106 14.44 -16.15 3.92
CA GLY A 106 14.50 -15.87 5.36
C GLY A 106 13.13 -15.60 5.99
N SER A 107 12.04 -16.02 5.36
CA SER A 107 10.68 -15.77 5.86
C SER A 107 10.42 -16.56 7.14
N LYS A 108 10.21 -15.85 8.25
CA LYS A 108 9.86 -16.44 9.55
C LYS A 108 8.37 -16.74 9.63
N ARG A 109 8.00 -17.89 10.23
CA ARG A 109 6.60 -18.31 10.43
C ARG A 109 5.77 -17.20 11.09
N GLY A 110 4.53 -17.03 10.64
CA GLY A 110 3.59 -16.03 11.15
C GLY A 110 2.62 -15.51 10.09
N PHE A 111 1.90 -14.45 10.41
CA PHE A 111 0.89 -13.85 9.53
C PHE A 111 1.48 -13.38 8.19
N VAL A 112 2.63 -12.71 8.22
CA VAL A 112 3.33 -12.23 7.02
C VAL A 112 3.76 -13.39 6.12
N HIS A 113 4.26 -14.48 6.71
CA HIS A 113 4.65 -15.68 5.98
C HIS A 113 3.44 -16.35 5.31
N SER A 114 2.31 -16.46 6.01
CA SER A 114 1.06 -17.00 5.44
C SER A 114 0.59 -16.19 4.24
N LEU A 115 0.63 -14.85 4.33
CA LEU A 115 0.30 -13.96 3.21
C LEU A 115 1.27 -14.11 2.03
N ALA A 116 2.56 -14.20 2.30
CA ALA A 116 3.58 -14.41 1.28
C ALA A 116 3.38 -15.75 0.59
N LYS A 117 3.14 -16.83 1.35
CA LYS A 117 2.87 -18.18 0.83
C LYS A 117 1.66 -18.19 -0.08
N ARG A 118 0.56 -17.57 0.33
CA ARG A 118 -0.64 -17.45 -0.50
C ARG A 118 -0.38 -16.70 -1.82
N LYS A 119 0.50 -15.68 -1.82
CA LYS A 119 0.91 -14.98 -3.04
C LYS A 119 1.78 -15.85 -3.95
N VAL A 120 2.72 -16.60 -3.39
CA VAL A 120 3.59 -17.52 -4.15
C VAL A 120 2.76 -18.64 -4.78
N LEU A 121 1.91 -19.31 -4.00
CA LEU A 121 1.02 -20.37 -4.51
C LEU A 121 0.13 -19.88 -5.65
N LYS A 122 -0.44 -18.67 -5.52
CA LYS A 122 -1.24 -18.06 -6.59
C LYS A 122 -0.45 -17.79 -7.87
N TYR A 123 0.86 -17.59 -7.77
CA TYR A 123 1.74 -17.42 -8.93
C TYR A 123 2.07 -18.78 -9.55
N LEU A 124 2.48 -19.76 -8.73
CA LEU A 124 2.79 -21.12 -9.17
C LEU A 124 1.61 -21.79 -9.87
N SER A 125 0.38 -21.60 -9.37
CA SER A 125 -0.82 -22.15 -9.98
C SER A 125 -1.16 -21.59 -11.37
N LYS A 126 -0.41 -20.62 -11.87
CA LYS A 126 -0.60 -19.98 -13.19
C LYS A 126 0.53 -20.30 -14.17
N LEU A 127 1.55 -21.02 -13.71
CA LEU A 127 2.82 -21.23 -14.40
C LEU A 127 2.84 -22.61 -15.05
#